data_AF-A0A8S8YDN7-F1
#
_entry.id   AF-A0A8S8YDN7-F1
#
_cell.length_a   1.000
_cell.length_b   1.000
_cell.length_c   1.000
_cell.angle_alpha   90.00
_cell.angle_beta   90.00
_cell.angle_gamma   90.00
#
_symmetry.space_group_name_H-M   'P 1'
#
loop_
_entity.id
_entity.type
_entity.pdbx_description
1 polymer ?
#
loop_
_entity_poly.entity_id
_entity_poly.type
_entity_poly.pdbx_seq_one_letter_code
_entity_poly.pdbx_strand_id
1 'polypeptide(L)'
;MRTNVTSDTDLLRALQQQSEREEEERNDKLGAYIEKLSGLPTILLTFGMLSPIIFGIAAMIPVIAPGLMTSGIPGMASLAAAAGCFGPALFFTVVMMILIGYRAHSSDPGVI
;
A
#
# COMPACT_ATOMS: atom_id res chain seq x y z
N MET A 1 -27.60 -36.06 37.58
CA MET A 1 -26.22 -35.59 37.81
C MET A 1 -25.17 -36.13 36.83
N ARG A 2 -25.47 -37.11 35.94
CA ARG A 2 -24.52 -37.62 34.93
C ARG A 2 -24.43 -36.81 33.62
N THR A 3 -25.41 -35.95 33.35
CA THR A 3 -25.49 -35.16 32.11
C THR A 3 -24.59 -33.91 32.13
N ASN A 4 -24.28 -33.36 33.30
CA ASN A 4 -23.50 -32.13 33.43
C ASN A 4 -22.02 -32.34 33.05
N VAL A 5 -21.42 -33.45 33.52
CA VAL A 5 -20.01 -33.78 33.28
C VAL A 5 -19.73 -34.09 31.80
N THR A 6 -20.67 -34.71 31.08
CA THR A 6 -20.57 -34.94 29.64
C THR A 6 -20.70 -33.63 28.85
N SER A 7 -21.60 -32.73 29.27
CA SER A 7 -21.80 -31.43 28.61
C SER A 7 -20.59 -30.50 28.77
N ASP A 8 -19.96 -30.47 29.95
CA ASP A 8 -18.76 -29.66 30.21
C ASP A 8 -17.53 -30.19 29.44
N THR A 9 -17.42 -31.52 29.31
CA THR A 9 -16.34 -32.15 28.53
C THR A 9 -16.49 -31.87 27.02
N ASP A 10 -17.72 -31.80 26.53
CA ASP A 10 -18.01 -31.48 25.13
C ASP A 10 -17.81 -29.99 24.83
N LEU A 11 -18.16 -29.11 25.78
CA LEU A 11 -17.87 -27.67 25.73
C LEU A 11 -16.36 -27.39 25.72
N LEU A 12 -15.59 -28.07 26.57
CA LEU A 12 -14.13 -27.96 26.58
C LEU A 12 -13.52 -28.41 25.25
N ARG A 13 -14.01 -29.52 24.69
CA ARG A 13 -13.59 -29.98 23.35
C ARG A 13 -13.95 -29.00 22.25
N ALA A 14 -15.14 -28.41 22.28
CA ALA A 14 -15.56 -27.41 21.31
C ALA A 14 -14.73 -26.11 21.40
N LEU A 15 -14.43 -25.64 22.62
CA LEU A 15 -13.57 -24.48 22.85
C LEU A 15 -12.13 -24.73 22.39
N GLN A 16 -11.59 -25.92 22.67
CA GLN A 16 -10.24 -26.29 22.22
C GLN A 16 -10.17 -26.39 20.69
N GLN A 17 -11.20 -26.94 20.06
CA GLN A 17 -11.29 -27.02 18.61
C GLN A 17 -11.49 -25.64 17.95
N GLN A 18 -12.19 -24.72 18.61
CA GLN A 18 -12.32 -23.33 18.16
C GLN A 18 -11.01 -22.57 18.33
N SER A 19 -10.32 -22.73 19.46
CA SER A 19 -9.03 -22.09 19.69
C SER A 19 -7.99 -22.57 18.69
N GLU A 20 -7.90 -23.87 18.42
CA GLU A 20 -6.96 -24.41 17.41
C GLU A 20 -7.23 -23.82 16.01
N ARG A 21 -8.51 -23.64 15.63
CA ARG A 21 -8.88 -23.01 14.36
C ARG A 21 -8.57 -21.52 14.32
N GLU A 22 -8.81 -20.79 15.41
CA GLU A 22 -8.43 -19.37 15.51
C GLU A 22 -6.90 -19.19 15.50
N GLU A 23 -6.15 -20.11 16.12
CA GLU A 23 -4.69 -20.09 16.08
C GLU A 23 -4.15 -20.31 14.66
N GLU A 24 -4.72 -21.27 13.93
CA GLU A 24 -4.36 -21.54 12.53
C GLU A 24 -4.69 -20.35 11.64
N GLU A 25 -5.90 -19.78 11.76
CA GLU A 25 -6.30 -18.57 11.01
C GLU A 25 -5.43 -17.35 11.36
N ARG A 26 -5.04 -17.21 12.63
CA ARG A 26 -4.11 -16.16 13.08
C ARG A 26 -2.72 -16.38 12.49
N ASN A 27 -2.21 -17.61 12.48
CA ASN A 27 -0.89 -17.93 11.95
C ASN A 27 -0.80 -17.69 10.44
N ASP A 28 -1.85 -18.03 9.69
CA ASP A 28 -1.94 -17.72 8.25
C ASP A 28 -1.98 -16.21 7.98
N LYS A 29 -2.77 -15.45 8.76
CA LYS A 29 -2.81 -13.99 8.66
C LYS A 29 -1.46 -13.35 8.99
N LEU A 30 -0.76 -13.88 10.00
CA LEU A 30 0.59 -13.44 10.37
C LEU A 30 1.62 -13.74 9.28
N GLY A 31 1.59 -14.94 8.69
CA GLY A 31 2.46 -15.29 7.57
C GLY A 31 2.28 -14.33 6.39
N ALA A 32 1.03 -14.09 5.98
CA ALA A 32 0.71 -13.16 4.92
C ALA A 32 1.07 -11.69 5.25
N TYR A 33 0.98 -11.31 6.53
CA TYR A 33 1.41 -9.98 6.98
C TYR A 33 2.93 -9.81 6.88
N ILE A 34 3.71 -10.79 7.36
CA ILE A 34 5.18 -10.78 7.31
C ILE A 34 5.68 -10.73 5.87
N GLU A 35 5.08 -11.53 4.97
CA GLU A 35 5.42 -11.53 3.55
C GLU A 35 5.22 -10.13 2.95
N LYS A 36 4.06 -9.51 3.19
CA LYS A 36 3.76 -8.14 2.73
C LYS A 36 4.69 -7.11 3.35
N LEU A 37 5.01 -7.23 4.64
CA LEU A 37 5.91 -6.31 5.35
C LEU A 37 7.32 -6.39 4.79
N SER A 38 7.81 -7.60 4.47
CA SER A 38 9.16 -7.80 3.94
C SER A 38 9.37 -7.14 2.57
N GLY A 39 8.31 -7.10 1.73
CA GLY A 39 8.33 -6.44 0.43
C GLY A 39 8.05 -4.93 0.47
N LEU A 40 7.51 -4.43 1.58
CA LEU A 40 7.07 -3.04 1.70
C LEU A 40 8.21 -2.01 1.48
N PRO A 41 9.42 -2.15 2.08
CA PRO A 41 10.50 -1.18 1.89
C PRO A 41 10.93 -1.09 0.43
N THR A 42 11.00 -2.23 -0.26
CA THR A 42 11.38 -2.31 -1.68
C THR A 42 10.34 -1.62 -2.57
N ILE A 43 9.04 -1.82 -2.29
CA ILE A 43 7.95 -1.17 -3.04
C ILE A 43 7.95 0.35 -2.81
N LEU A 44 8.12 0.78 -1.56
CA LEU A 44 8.19 2.22 -1.21
C LEU A 44 9.38 2.88 -1.91
N LEU A 45 10.55 2.25 -1.85
CA LEU A 45 11.79 2.77 -2.45
C LEU A 45 11.71 2.82 -3.98
N THR A 46 11.11 1.80 -4.62
CA THR A 46 10.87 1.83 -6.08
C THR A 46 9.87 2.90 -6.47
N PHE A 47 8.77 3.09 -5.71
CA PHE A 47 7.84 4.18 -5.95
C PHE A 47 8.50 5.56 -5.81
N GLY A 48 9.30 5.76 -4.76
CA GLY A 48 10.01 7.02 -4.52
C GLY A 48 11.02 7.37 -5.61
N MET A 49 11.68 6.37 -6.21
CA MET A 49 12.62 6.59 -7.32
C MET A 49 11.96 6.69 -8.69
N LEU A 50 10.95 5.86 -8.98
CA LEU A 50 10.31 5.83 -10.30
C LEU A 50 9.35 7.00 -10.50
N SER A 51 8.69 7.48 -9.45
CA SER A 51 7.74 8.60 -9.54
C SER A 51 8.37 9.85 -10.17
N PRO A 52 9.50 10.40 -9.68
CA PRO A 52 10.12 11.58 -10.27
C PRO A 52 10.47 11.41 -11.75
N ILE A 53 10.89 10.19 -12.14
CA ILE A 53 11.27 9.86 -13.51
C ILE A 53 10.05 9.91 -14.43
N ILE A 54 8.94 9.27 -14.04
CA ILE A 54 7.70 9.25 -14.81
C ILE A 54 7.14 10.68 -14.97
N PHE A 55 7.11 11.45 -13.90
CA PHE A 55 6.67 12.85 -13.96
C PHE A 55 7.62 13.72 -14.79
N GLY A 56 8.92 13.45 -14.77
CA GLY A 56 9.90 14.14 -15.62
C GLY A 56 9.69 13.90 -17.11
N ILE A 57 9.41 12.66 -17.49
CA ILE A 57 9.11 12.33 -18.88
C ILE A 57 7.79 13.00 -19.30
N ALA A 58 6.76 12.98 -18.44
CA ALA A 58 5.49 13.66 -18.71
C ALA A 58 5.65 15.18 -18.84
N ALA A 59 6.49 15.82 -18.02
CA ALA A 59 6.76 17.24 -18.10
C ALA A 59 7.51 17.66 -19.38
N MET A 60 8.20 16.72 -20.04
CA MET A 60 8.90 16.93 -21.31
C MET A 60 8.00 16.76 -22.54
N ILE A 61 6.74 16.35 -22.38
CA ILE A 61 5.75 16.22 -23.47
C ILE A 61 5.64 17.50 -24.32
N PRO A 62 5.61 18.74 -23.77
CA PRO A 62 5.55 19.96 -24.58
C PRO A 62 6.75 20.14 -25.52
N VAL A 63 7.90 19.54 -25.19
CA VAL A 63 9.13 19.58 -26.01
C VAL A 63 9.14 18.46 -27.05
N ILE A 64 8.69 17.25 -26.66
CA ILE A 64 8.74 16.05 -27.52
C ILE A 64 7.59 16.04 -28.53
N ALA A 65 6.41 16.50 -28.13
CA ALA A 65 5.21 16.52 -28.96
C ALA A 65 4.46 17.86 -28.84
N PRO A 66 5.00 18.94 -29.45
CA PRO A 66 4.39 20.28 -29.40
C PRO A 66 2.95 20.32 -29.93
N GLY A 67 2.63 19.45 -30.90
CA GLY A 67 1.31 19.37 -31.55
C GLY A 67 0.23 18.66 -30.73
N LEU A 68 0.58 18.01 -29.63
CA LEU A 68 -0.36 17.33 -28.73
C LEU A 68 -1.01 18.32 -27.74
N MET A 69 -0.40 19.49 -27.54
CA MET A 69 -0.90 20.57 -26.70
C MET A 69 -1.46 21.69 -27.59
N THR A 70 -2.78 21.72 -27.74
CA THR A 70 -3.57 22.62 -28.60
C THR A 70 -3.51 24.12 -28.25
N SER A 71 -2.53 24.58 -27.47
CA SER A 71 -2.40 25.97 -27.03
C SER A 71 -1.16 26.65 -27.62
N GLY A 72 -1.33 27.19 -28.83
CA GLY A 72 -0.85 28.50 -29.27
C GLY A 72 0.65 28.82 -29.35
N ILE A 73 1.47 28.48 -28.36
CA ILE A 73 2.92 28.76 -28.36
C ILE A 73 3.61 27.67 -27.53
N PRO A 74 4.03 26.55 -28.14
CA PRO A 74 4.90 25.58 -27.47
C PRO A 74 6.29 26.22 -27.37
N GLY A 75 6.56 26.82 -26.21
CA GLY A 75 7.82 27.47 -25.91
C GLY A 75 8.13 27.35 -24.42
N MET A 76 9.24 27.95 -23.97
CA MET A 76 9.73 27.85 -22.59
C MET A 76 8.67 28.11 -21.50
N ALA A 77 7.58 28.82 -21.80
CA ALA A 77 6.45 29.03 -20.90
C ALA A 77 5.66 27.74 -20.57
N SER A 78 5.42 26.84 -21.53
CA SER A 78 4.72 25.56 -21.27
C SER A 78 5.62 24.59 -20.50
N LEU A 79 6.92 24.62 -20.75
CA LEU A 79 7.91 23.88 -19.97
C LEU A 79 8.02 24.43 -18.54
N ALA A 80 8.00 25.74 -18.35
CA ALA A 80 7.97 26.37 -17.04
C ALA A 80 6.69 26.04 -16.25
N ALA A 81 5.54 25.99 -16.93
CA ALA A 81 4.29 25.55 -16.33
C ALA A 81 4.34 24.07 -15.91
N ALA A 82 4.88 23.19 -16.76
CA ALA A 82 5.07 21.78 -16.44
C ALA A 82 6.08 21.55 -15.30
N ALA A 83 7.17 22.32 -15.27
CA ALA A 83 8.13 22.32 -14.16
C ALA A 83 7.51 22.86 -12.86
N GLY A 84 6.57 23.79 -12.93
CA GLY A 84 5.79 24.24 -11.77
C GLY A 84 4.94 23.13 -11.15
N CYS A 85 4.48 22.18 -11.96
CA CYS A 85 3.69 21.02 -11.50
C CYS A 85 4.54 19.92 -10.82
N PHE A 86 5.86 19.97 -10.93
CA PHE A 86 6.75 18.95 -10.37
C PHE A 86 6.70 18.90 -8.84
N GLY A 87 6.71 20.06 -8.17
CA GLY A 87 6.62 20.14 -6.70
C GLY A 87 5.35 19.49 -6.16
N PRO A 88 4.16 19.87 -6.65
CA PRO A 88 2.89 19.22 -6.30
C PRO A 88 2.85 17.73 -6.63
N ALA A 89 3.42 17.31 -7.77
CA ALA A 89 3.47 15.90 -8.15
C ALA A 89 4.34 15.06 -7.20
N LEU A 90 5.50 15.57 -6.79
CA LEU A 90 6.36 14.92 -5.80
C LEU A 90 5.72 14.90 -4.41
N PHE A 91 5.03 15.97 -4.02
CA PHE A 91 4.29 15.98 -2.78
C PHE A 91 3.18 14.91 -2.77
N PHE A 92 2.46 14.78 -3.89
CA PHE A 92 1.45 13.74 -4.04
C PHE A 92 2.04 12.33 -3.90
N THR A 93 3.24 12.09 -4.40
CA THR A 93 3.85 10.76 -4.32
C THR A 93 4.34 10.43 -2.92
N VAL A 94 4.82 11.42 -2.18
CA VAL A 94 5.06 11.29 -0.74
C VAL A 94 3.76 10.96 -0.01
N VAL A 95 2.65 11.64 -0.30
CA VAL A 95 1.34 11.33 0.29
C VAL A 95 0.90 9.90 -0.01
N MET A 96 1.07 9.43 -1.26
CA MET A 96 0.77 8.05 -1.63
C MET A 96 1.64 7.03 -0.89
N MET A 97 2.94 7.30 -0.74
CA MET A 97 3.84 6.45 0.04
C MET A 97 3.42 6.38 1.52
N ILE A 98 2.98 7.51 2.10
CA ILE A 98 2.44 7.56 3.47
C ILE A 98 1.17 6.71 3.57
N LEU A 99 0.26 6.79 2.59
CA LEU A 99 -0.97 5.98 2.59
C LEU A 99 -0.70 4.48 2.45
N ILE A 100 0.28 4.10 1.63
CA ILE A 100 0.71 2.70 1.49
C ILE A 100 1.30 2.19 2.82
N GLY A 101 2.17 2.99 3.44
CA GLY A 101 2.74 2.67 4.76
C GLY A 101 1.67 2.58 5.85
N TYR A 102 0.73 3.53 5.88
CA TYR A 102 -0.39 3.52 6.82
C TYR A 102 -1.30 2.31 6.61
N ARG A 103 -1.61 1.94 5.36
CA ARG A 103 -2.41 0.76 5.05
C ARG A 103 -1.72 -0.52 5.50
N ALA A 104 -0.41 -0.62 5.31
CA ALA A 104 0.39 -1.74 5.81
C ALA A 104 0.35 -1.84 7.34
N HIS A 105 0.56 -0.72 8.04
CA HIS A 105 0.43 -0.65 9.50
C HIS A 105 -0.99 -1.01 9.99
N SER A 106 -2.03 -0.52 9.32
CA SER A 106 -3.43 -0.81 9.68
C SER A 106 -3.87 -2.24 9.36
N SER A 107 -3.08 -2.97 8.55
CA SER A 107 -3.33 -4.39 8.22
C SER A 107 -2.62 -5.34 9.18
N ASP A 108 -2.01 -4.82 10.24
CA ASP A 108 -1.47 -5.62 11.35
C ASP A 108 -2.61 -6.47 11.93
N PRO A 109 -2.53 -7.82 11.85
CA PRO A 109 -3.56 -8.71 12.37
C PRO A 109 -3.68 -8.72 13.90
N GLY A 110 -2.92 -7.86 14.59
CA GLY A 110 -3.01 -7.66 16.03
C GLY A 110 -2.20 -8.71 16.76
N VAL A 111 -0.88 -8.53 16.76
CA VAL A 111 -0.02 -9.11 17.80
C VAL A 111 0.81 -8.00 18.42
N ILE A 112 0.20 -7.34 19.40
CA ILE A 112 0.89 -6.93 20.63
C ILE A 112 0.47 -7.91 21.73
#